data_AF-A0A5C5FVS8-F1
#
_entry.id   AF-A0A5C5FVS8-F1
#
_cell.length_a   1.000
_cell.length_b   1.000
_cell.length_c   1.000
_cell.angle_alpha   90.00
_cell.angle_beta   90.00
_cell.angle_gamma   90.00
#
_symmetry.space_group_name_H-M   'P 1'
#
loop_
_entity.id
_entity.type
_entity.pdbx_description
1 polymer ?
#
loop_
_entity_poly.entity_id
_entity_poly.type
_entity_poly.pdbx_seq_one_letter_code
_entity_poly.pdbx_strand_id
1 'polypeptide(L)'
;MMTTLDIDDQITDRLVRAALSDPAVTVPGFDCSRVFALISVVLSSPSSPKKRLVRSIRTVYLFQVENDKGDKAQWWLDMKKKGRLGKLAAGEKAPLRPDVIVKVGDRDLVGLATGRLHPQKLYAAKRLHVRGDLDRSLLALRVLSQEREKLEALAGPAQRDPEREKGVWAEVKPSGGSKVEKVAGTVREGVEKVKAKL
;
A
#
# COMPACT_ATOMS: atom_id res chain seq x y z
N MET A 1 33.48 1.26 -15.73
CA MET A 1 33.40 0.29 -14.61
C MET A 1 31.99 0.38 -14.06
N MET A 2 31.28 -0.74 -13.98
CA MET A 2 29.97 -0.80 -13.35
C MET A 2 30.16 -0.70 -11.83
N THR A 3 29.38 0.12 -11.14
CA THR A 3 29.50 0.29 -9.69
C THR A 3 28.73 -0.81 -8.95
N THR A 4 29.05 -1.03 -7.67
CA THR A 4 28.37 -2.03 -6.83
C THR A 4 26.86 -1.74 -6.70
N LEU A 5 26.46 -0.47 -6.75
CA LEU A 5 25.05 -0.06 -6.75
C LEU A 5 24.32 -0.48 -8.03
N ASP A 6 24.97 -0.38 -9.19
CA ASP A 6 24.39 -0.81 -10.48
C ASP A 6 24.12 -2.32 -10.50
N ILE A 7 24.93 -3.10 -9.79
CA ILE A 7 24.80 -4.57 -9.71
C ILE A 7 23.61 -4.95 -8.80
N ASP A 8 23.48 -4.31 -7.63
CA ASP A 8 22.38 -4.57 -6.70
C ASP A 8 21.01 -4.16 -7.29
N ASP A 9 20.95 -3.07 -8.05
CA ASP A 9 19.75 -2.64 -8.75
C ASP A 9 19.36 -3.60 -9.89
N GLN A 10 20.32 -4.10 -10.67
CA GLN A 10 20.02 -5.11 -11.70
C GLN A 10 19.60 -6.46 -11.11
N ILE A 11 20.20 -6.88 -10.01
CA ILE A 11 19.78 -8.08 -9.27
C ILE A 11 18.35 -7.89 -8.77
N THR A 12 18.04 -6.72 -8.20
CA THR A 12 16.69 -6.39 -7.74
C THR A 12 15.68 -6.39 -8.88
N ASP A 13 15.97 -5.73 -10.00
CA ASP A 13 15.09 -5.73 -11.18
C ASP A 13 14.82 -7.14 -11.71
N ARG A 14 15.87 -7.98 -11.78
CA ARG A 14 15.73 -9.38 -12.19
C ARG A 14 14.87 -10.20 -11.24
N LEU A 15 15.05 -10.02 -9.93
CA LEU A 15 14.26 -10.73 -8.90
C LEU A 15 12.79 -10.28 -8.92
N VAL A 16 12.54 -8.99 -9.15
CA VAL A 16 11.18 -8.45 -9.27
C VAL A 16 10.51 -8.97 -10.53
N ARG A 17 11.21 -9.01 -11.67
CA ARG A 17 10.68 -9.65 -12.89
C ARG A 17 10.37 -11.12 -12.68
N ALA A 18 11.24 -11.86 -12.00
CA ALA A 18 10.98 -13.26 -11.68
C ALA A 18 9.76 -13.42 -10.76
N ALA A 19 9.63 -12.58 -9.73
CA ALA A 19 8.49 -12.59 -8.82
C ALA A 19 7.18 -12.15 -9.50
N LEU A 20 7.24 -11.27 -10.50
CA LEU A 20 6.08 -10.89 -11.31
C LEU A 20 5.57 -12.05 -12.17
N SER A 21 6.46 -12.95 -12.58
CA SER A 21 6.11 -14.18 -13.29
C SER A 21 5.67 -15.32 -12.37
N ASP A 22 5.76 -15.16 -11.04
CA ASP A 22 5.41 -16.21 -10.08
C ASP A 22 3.89 -16.26 -9.85
N PRO A 23 3.21 -17.33 -10.33
CA PRO A 23 1.77 -17.47 -10.16
C PRO A 23 1.38 -17.68 -8.69
N ALA A 24 2.29 -17.96 -7.76
CA ALA A 24 1.97 -18.03 -6.33
C ALA A 24 1.65 -16.66 -5.71
N VAL A 25 2.04 -15.58 -6.40
CA VAL A 25 1.99 -14.21 -5.87
C VAL A 25 1.24 -13.26 -6.79
N THR A 26 1.27 -13.48 -8.11
CA THR A 26 0.61 -12.60 -9.07
C THR A 26 -0.75 -13.11 -9.51
N VAL A 27 -1.64 -12.17 -9.79
CA VAL A 27 -2.97 -12.41 -10.35
C VAL A 27 -3.15 -11.48 -11.55
N PRO A 28 -3.38 -12.02 -12.76
CA PRO A 28 -3.64 -11.20 -13.95
C PRO A 28 -4.82 -10.26 -13.74
N GLY A 29 -4.70 -9.02 -14.22
CA GLY A 29 -5.75 -8.00 -14.07
C GLY A 29 -5.80 -7.29 -12.72
N PHE A 30 -4.77 -7.47 -11.88
CA PHE A 30 -4.57 -6.74 -10.63
C PHE A 30 -3.19 -6.07 -10.62
N ASP A 31 -3.16 -4.74 -10.67
CA ASP A 31 -1.94 -3.93 -10.62
C ASP A 31 -1.20 -4.11 -9.28
N CYS A 32 -1.93 -4.37 -8.21
CA CYS A 32 -1.36 -4.65 -6.89
C CYS A 32 -0.54 -5.94 -6.84
N SER A 33 -0.64 -6.82 -7.84
CA SER A 33 0.24 -7.99 -7.98
C SER A 33 1.71 -7.60 -7.95
N ARG A 34 2.06 -6.43 -8.51
CA ARG A 34 3.43 -5.90 -8.46
C ARG A 34 3.85 -5.53 -7.04
N VAL A 35 2.95 -4.98 -6.23
CA VAL A 35 3.22 -4.67 -4.83
C VAL A 35 3.54 -5.95 -4.07
N PHE A 36 2.74 -7.00 -4.25
CA PHE A 36 2.96 -8.28 -3.58
C PHE A 36 4.24 -9.00 -4.06
N ALA A 37 4.54 -8.96 -5.36
CA ALA A 37 5.80 -9.46 -5.91
C ALA A 37 7.01 -8.77 -5.27
N LEU A 38 6.98 -7.43 -5.13
CA LEU A 38 8.03 -6.67 -4.46
C LEU A 38 8.21 -7.08 -3.00
N ILE A 39 7.11 -7.25 -2.25
CA ILE A 39 7.15 -7.73 -0.86
C ILE A 39 7.81 -9.11 -0.80
N SER A 40 7.48 -10.02 -1.73
CA SER A 40 8.06 -11.35 -1.81
C SER A 40 9.59 -11.30 -1.94
N VAL A 41 10.08 -10.45 -2.84
CA VAL A 41 11.52 -10.24 -3.06
C VAL A 41 12.18 -9.69 -1.81
N VAL A 42 11.61 -8.63 -1.20
CA VAL A 42 12.14 -8.01 0.02
C VAL A 42 12.22 -9.00 1.17
N LEU A 43 11.24 -9.89 1.34
CA LEU A 43 11.23 -10.89 2.41
C LEU A 43 12.14 -12.10 2.12
N SER A 44 12.48 -12.34 0.86
CA SER A 44 13.27 -13.50 0.42
C SER A 44 14.76 -13.18 0.27
N SER A 45 15.14 -11.91 0.15
CA SER A 45 16.55 -11.50 -0.01
C SER A 45 17.44 -11.99 1.16
N PRO A 46 18.68 -12.43 0.91
CA PRO A 46 19.64 -12.82 1.96
C PRO A 46 19.95 -11.71 2.97
N SER A 47 19.98 -10.46 2.52
CA SER A 47 20.14 -9.26 3.35
C SER A 47 18.80 -8.72 3.88
N SER A 48 17.71 -9.48 3.74
CA SER A 48 16.37 -8.99 4.02
C SER A 48 16.18 -8.52 5.46
N PRO A 49 15.40 -7.44 5.66
CA PRO A 49 14.98 -7.02 6.99
C PRO A 49 13.95 -7.97 7.63
N LYS A 50 13.63 -9.11 7.00
CA LYS A 50 12.55 -10.03 7.40
C LYS A 50 12.55 -10.36 8.88
N LYS A 51 13.69 -10.79 9.44
CA LYS A 51 13.75 -11.17 10.87
C LYS A 51 13.41 -10.00 11.80
N ARG A 52 13.81 -8.78 11.44
CA ARG A 52 13.49 -7.56 12.19
C ARG A 52 12.00 -7.22 12.03
N LEU A 53 11.49 -7.23 10.80
CA LEU A 53 10.10 -6.90 10.49
C LEU A 53 9.11 -7.89 11.12
N VAL A 54 9.39 -9.19 11.09
CA VAL A 54 8.53 -10.21 11.74
C VAL A 54 8.49 -9.97 13.26
N ARG A 55 9.63 -9.64 13.86
CA ARG A 55 9.69 -9.33 15.30
C ARG A 55 8.97 -8.05 15.68
N SER A 56 8.93 -7.05 14.81
CA SER A 56 8.27 -5.77 15.08
C SER A 56 6.78 -5.78 14.76
N ILE A 57 6.38 -6.43 13.65
CA ILE A 57 5.00 -6.38 13.15
C ILE A 57 4.11 -7.40 13.85
N ARG A 58 4.57 -8.63 14.03
CA ARG A 58 3.85 -9.70 14.77
C ARG A 58 2.39 -9.92 14.38
N THR A 59 2.05 -9.71 13.11
CA THR A 59 0.66 -9.66 12.62
C THR A 59 0.51 -10.52 11.36
N VAL A 60 -0.62 -11.23 11.26
CA VAL A 60 -1.05 -11.89 10.02
C VAL A 60 -2.10 -11.01 9.32
N TYR A 61 -1.84 -10.62 8.08
CA TYR A 61 -2.75 -9.82 7.25
C TYR A 61 -3.44 -10.67 6.20
N LEU A 62 -4.70 -10.35 5.91
CA LEU A 62 -5.44 -10.79 4.74
C LEU A 62 -5.89 -9.56 3.95
N PHE A 63 -5.43 -9.44 2.72
CA PHE A 63 -5.88 -8.42 1.76
C PHE A 63 -6.97 -9.03 0.88
N GLN A 64 -8.10 -8.36 0.81
CA GLN A 64 -9.21 -8.66 -0.10
C GLN A 64 -9.32 -7.49 -1.07
N VAL A 65 -8.95 -7.73 -2.31
CA VAL A 65 -8.81 -6.68 -3.32
C VAL A 65 -9.86 -6.87 -4.39
N GLU A 66 -10.47 -5.78 -4.81
CA GLU A 66 -11.40 -5.72 -5.94
C GLU A 66 -10.82 -4.79 -7.01
N ASN A 67 -10.79 -5.23 -8.27
CA ASN A 67 -10.35 -4.39 -9.38
C ASN A 67 -11.52 -3.59 -9.98
N ASP A 68 -11.23 -2.69 -10.92
CA ASP A 68 -12.25 -1.84 -11.56
C ASP A 68 -13.28 -2.64 -12.40
N LYS A 69 -13.02 -3.93 -12.69
CA LYS A 69 -13.94 -4.84 -13.39
C LYS A 69 -14.86 -5.60 -12.43
N GLY A 70 -14.67 -5.46 -11.11
CA GLY A 70 -15.39 -6.21 -10.08
C GLY A 70 -14.81 -7.59 -9.78
N ASP A 71 -13.68 -7.95 -10.39
CA ASP A 71 -12.98 -9.20 -10.07
C ASP A 71 -12.38 -9.10 -8.68
N LYS A 72 -12.30 -10.24 -7.98
CA LYS A 72 -11.81 -10.32 -6.60
C LYS A 72 -10.61 -11.24 -6.49
N ALA A 73 -9.60 -10.77 -5.77
CA ALA A 73 -8.41 -11.54 -5.45
C ALA A 73 -8.02 -11.33 -3.99
N GLN A 74 -7.31 -12.31 -3.43
CA GLN A 74 -6.94 -12.29 -2.02
C GLN A 74 -5.48 -12.68 -1.82
N TRP A 75 -4.80 -11.98 -0.92
CA TRP A 75 -3.43 -12.26 -0.51
C TRP A 75 -3.32 -12.32 1.00
N TRP A 76 -2.48 -13.21 1.51
CA TRP A 76 -2.12 -13.26 2.91
C TRP A 76 -0.65 -12.89 3.10
N LEU A 77 -0.35 -12.28 4.25
CA LEU A 77 1.00 -11.92 4.66
C LEU A 77 1.20 -12.29 6.13
N ASP A 78 2.03 -13.29 6.39
CA ASP A 78 2.45 -13.71 7.71
C ASP A 78 3.70 -12.95 8.14
N MET A 79 3.51 -11.86 8.90
CA MET A 79 4.58 -11.18 9.63
C MET A 79 4.63 -11.55 11.11
N LYS A 80 4.04 -12.69 11.49
CA LYS A 80 3.96 -13.17 12.87
C LYS A 80 4.90 -14.34 13.14
N LYS A 81 5.04 -15.25 12.18
CA LYS A 81 5.87 -16.45 12.31
C LYS A 81 7.00 -16.48 11.29
N LYS A 82 6.67 -16.56 10.01
CA LYS A 82 7.65 -16.96 8.97
C LYS A 82 8.07 -15.83 8.03
N GLY A 83 7.37 -14.70 8.00
CA GLY A 83 7.65 -13.63 7.03
C GLY A 83 7.39 -14.11 5.61
N ARG A 84 6.20 -14.68 5.36
CA ARG A 84 5.80 -15.26 4.07
C ARG A 84 4.54 -14.60 3.55
N LEU A 85 4.39 -14.62 2.25
CA LEU A 85 3.20 -14.15 1.57
C LEU A 85 2.74 -15.20 0.55
N GLY A 86 1.47 -15.13 0.20
CA GLY A 86 0.92 -15.87 -0.93
C GLY A 86 -0.46 -15.34 -1.29
N LYS A 87 -0.98 -15.79 -2.43
CA LYS A 87 -2.38 -15.58 -2.80
C LYS A 87 -3.29 -16.67 -2.20
N LEU A 88 -4.59 -16.44 -2.27
CA LEU A 88 -5.62 -17.46 -2.02
C LEU A 88 -6.44 -17.67 -3.28
N ALA A 89 -6.73 -18.92 -3.60
CA ALA A 89 -7.77 -19.24 -4.56
C ALA A 89 -9.16 -18.92 -3.97
N ALA A 90 -10.17 -18.82 -4.84
CA ALA A 90 -11.55 -18.60 -4.40
C ALA A 90 -11.99 -19.72 -3.43
N GLY A 91 -12.47 -19.34 -2.26
CA GLY A 91 -12.91 -20.28 -1.21
C GLY A 91 -11.79 -20.84 -0.32
N GLU A 92 -10.52 -20.57 -0.62
CA GLU A 92 -9.39 -21.01 0.20
C GLU A 92 -9.27 -20.18 1.49
N LYS A 93 -8.79 -20.82 2.56
CA LYS A 93 -8.50 -20.15 3.83
C LYS A 93 -7.02 -19.84 3.95
N ALA A 94 -6.69 -18.69 4.55
CA ALA A 94 -5.31 -18.34 4.85
C ALA A 94 -4.64 -19.41 5.75
N PRO A 95 -3.33 -19.71 5.55
CA PRO A 95 -2.61 -20.72 6.35
C PRO A 95 -2.57 -20.41 7.85
N LEU A 96 -2.73 -19.15 8.23
CA LEU A 96 -2.85 -18.68 9.59
C LEU A 96 -4.09 -17.79 9.71
N ARG A 97 -4.77 -17.84 10.86
CA ARG A 97 -5.90 -16.93 11.15
C ARG A 97 -5.44 -15.48 11.02
N PRO A 98 -6.08 -14.66 10.16
CA PRO A 98 -5.74 -13.24 10.03
C PRO A 98 -6.02 -12.50 11.34
N ASP A 99 -5.05 -11.71 11.78
CA ASP A 99 -5.22 -10.74 12.86
C ASP A 99 -5.87 -9.45 12.31
N VAL A 100 -5.59 -9.12 11.04
CA VAL A 100 -6.11 -7.97 10.32
C VAL A 100 -6.62 -8.39 8.94
N ILE A 101 -7.80 -7.92 8.56
CA ILE A 101 -8.36 -8.06 7.22
C ILE A 101 -8.52 -6.67 6.61
N VAL A 102 -7.90 -6.44 5.46
CA VAL A 102 -7.96 -5.21 4.69
C VAL A 102 -8.82 -5.47 3.45
N LYS A 103 -9.87 -4.69 3.24
CA LYS A 103 -10.60 -4.62 1.97
C LYS A 103 -10.32 -3.29 1.29
N VAL A 104 -9.92 -3.32 0.02
CA VAL A 104 -9.47 -2.12 -0.69
C VAL A 104 -9.55 -2.37 -2.21
N GLY A 105 -9.69 -1.30 -3.00
CA GLY A 105 -9.59 -1.38 -4.45
C GLY A 105 -8.14 -1.64 -4.92
N ASP A 106 -7.97 -2.26 -6.07
CA ASP A 106 -6.67 -2.59 -6.66
C ASP A 106 -5.77 -1.36 -6.80
N ARG A 107 -6.27 -0.32 -7.47
CA ARG A 107 -5.56 0.95 -7.64
C ARG A 107 -5.30 1.68 -6.32
N ASP A 108 -6.21 1.56 -5.37
CA ASP A 108 -6.06 2.16 -4.05
C ASP A 108 -4.95 1.48 -3.25
N LEU A 109 -4.82 0.16 -3.36
CA LEU A 109 -3.73 -0.59 -2.74
C LEU A 109 -2.38 -0.20 -3.35
N VAL A 110 -2.30 -0.03 -4.67
CA VAL A 110 -1.10 0.49 -5.33
C VAL A 110 -0.79 1.92 -4.84
N GLY A 111 -1.80 2.78 -4.75
CA GLY A 111 -1.65 4.14 -4.24
C GLY A 111 -1.16 4.18 -2.79
N LEU A 112 -1.67 3.29 -1.94
CA LEU A 112 -1.22 3.11 -0.55
C LEU A 112 0.23 2.62 -0.49
N ALA A 113 0.58 1.58 -1.25
CA ALA A 113 1.91 1.00 -1.26
C ALA A 113 2.97 1.97 -1.81
N THR A 114 2.58 2.87 -2.72
CA THR A 114 3.46 3.90 -3.29
C THR A 114 3.50 5.20 -2.48
N GLY A 115 2.68 5.31 -1.42
CA GLY A 115 2.54 6.53 -0.63
C GLY A 115 1.79 7.67 -1.34
N ARG A 116 1.23 7.43 -2.53
CA ARG A 116 0.40 8.41 -3.28
C ARG A 116 -0.94 8.66 -2.61
N LEU A 117 -1.45 7.67 -1.87
CA LEU A 117 -2.70 7.77 -1.13
C LEU A 117 -2.46 7.60 0.37
N HIS A 118 -3.22 8.36 1.16
CA HIS A 118 -3.12 8.32 2.61
C HIS A 118 -4.20 7.40 3.21
N PRO A 119 -3.84 6.43 4.09
CA PRO A 119 -4.77 5.42 4.59
C PRO A 119 -5.95 6.01 5.38
N GLN A 120 -5.72 7.03 6.21
CA GLN A 120 -6.79 7.68 6.96
C GLN A 120 -7.83 8.33 6.03
N LYS A 121 -7.39 8.89 4.88
CA LYS A 121 -8.29 9.52 3.90
C LYS A 121 -9.11 8.47 3.17
N LEU A 122 -8.50 7.37 2.73
CA LEU A 122 -9.22 6.26 2.10
C LEU A 122 -10.22 5.60 3.05
N TYR A 123 -9.88 5.46 4.33
CA TYR A 123 -10.78 4.93 5.35
C TYR A 123 -12.01 5.84 5.54
N ALA A 124 -11.78 7.15 5.74
CA ALA A 124 -12.86 8.14 5.86
C ALA A 124 -13.77 8.18 4.61
N ALA A 125 -13.18 8.00 3.42
CA ALA A 125 -13.89 7.91 2.15
C ALA A 125 -14.60 6.57 1.92
N LYS A 126 -14.56 5.63 2.87
CA LYS A 126 -15.12 4.27 2.76
C LYS A 126 -14.54 3.44 1.60
N ARG A 127 -13.34 3.76 1.14
CA ARG A 127 -12.60 3.03 0.08
C ARG A 127 -11.58 2.04 0.65
N LEU A 128 -11.25 2.18 1.92
CA LEU A 128 -10.46 1.23 2.71
C LEU A 128 -11.32 0.74 3.87
N HIS A 129 -11.44 -0.58 4.03
CA HIS A 129 -12.08 -1.17 5.19
C HIS A 129 -11.10 -2.07 5.92
N VAL A 130 -11.05 -1.93 7.24
CA VAL A 130 -10.17 -2.71 8.11
C VAL A 130 -11.03 -3.45 9.12
N ARG A 131 -10.81 -4.75 9.28
CA ARG A 131 -11.31 -5.55 10.40
C ARG A 131 -10.13 -6.07 11.21
N GLY A 132 -10.27 -6.07 12.53
CA GLY A 132 -9.20 -6.42 13.46
C GLY A 132 -8.57 -5.18 14.10
N ASP A 133 -7.30 -5.30 14.47
CA ASP A 133 -6.56 -4.24 15.16
C ASP A 133 -6.16 -3.11 14.17
N LEU A 134 -6.73 -1.92 14.38
CA LEU A 134 -6.53 -0.77 13.49
C LEU A 134 -5.08 -0.27 13.51
N ASP A 135 -4.43 -0.24 14.67
CA ASP A 135 -3.05 0.24 14.79
C ASP A 135 -2.09 -0.69 14.04
N ARG A 136 -2.30 -2.02 14.16
CA ARG A 136 -1.55 -3.02 13.39
C ARG A 136 -1.82 -2.91 11.88
N SER A 137 -3.03 -2.52 11.47
CA SER A 137 -3.35 -2.32 10.05
C SER A 137 -2.53 -1.18 9.43
N LEU A 138 -2.36 -0.08 10.16
CA LEU A 138 -1.59 1.08 9.73
C LEU A 138 -0.08 0.77 9.71
N LEU A 139 0.39 -0.11 10.61
CA LEU A 139 1.79 -0.52 10.68
C LEU A 139 2.26 -1.20 9.38
N ALA A 140 1.48 -2.11 8.80
CA ALA A 140 1.85 -2.75 7.53
C ALA A 140 1.95 -1.73 6.39
N LEU A 141 0.96 -0.85 6.25
CA LEU A 141 0.96 0.19 5.22
C LEU A 141 2.14 1.15 5.38
N ARG A 142 2.48 1.49 6.63
CA ARG A 142 3.64 2.31 6.97
C ARG A 142 4.95 1.61 6.64
N VAL A 143 5.10 0.32 6.96
CA VAL A 143 6.30 -0.46 6.63
C VAL A 143 6.47 -0.55 5.11
N LEU A 144 5.40 -0.80 4.35
CA LEU A 144 5.47 -0.79 2.88
C LEU A 144 5.94 0.56 2.34
N SER A 145 5.44 1.65 2.92
CA SER A 145 5.82 3.02 2.52
C SER A 145 7.26 3.38 2.93
N GLN A 146 7.69 3.02 4.15
CA GLN A 146 9.03 3.34 4.69
C GLN A 146 10.15 2.48 4.09
N GLU A 147 9.89 1.19 3.86
CA GLU A 147 10.89 0.35 3.18
C GLU A 147 11.01 0.76 1.70
N ARG A 148 9.97 1.33 1.08
CA ARG A 148 10.09 2.03 -0.21
C ARG A 148 10.97 3.28 -0.12
N GLU A 149 10.77 4.16 0.87
CA GLU A 149 11.65 5.34 1.05
C GLU A 149 13.12 4.93 1.23
N LYS A 150 13.37 3.83 1.94
CA LYS A 150 14.72 3.27 2.07
C LYS A 150 15.23 2.67 0.76
N LEU A 151 14.40 1.93 0.01
CA LEU A 151 14.76 1.40 -1.30
C LEU A 151 15.02 2.52 -2.31
N GLU A 152 14.25 3.61 -2.28
CA GLU A 152 14.49 4.82 -3.09
C GLU A 152 15.71 5.61 -2.64
N ALA A 153 15.98 5.69 -1.33
CA ALA A 153 17.20 6.32 -0.82
C ALA A 153 18.46 5.50 -1.17
N LEU A 154 18.33 4.18 -1.30
CA LEU A 154 19.41 3.27 -1.70
C LEU A 154 19.64 3.25 -3.21
N ALA A 155 18.59 3.47 -4.03
CA ALA A 155 18.66 3.55 -5.49
C ALA A 155 19.21 4.91 -6.04
N GLY A 156 19.72 5.77 -5.16
CA GLY A 156 20.19 7.12 -5.52
C GLY A 156 19.05 8.10 -5.86
N PRO A 157 19.34 9.42 -5.91
CA PRO A 157 18.32 10.45 -6.07
C PRO A 157 17.83 10.53 -7.52
N ALA A 158 17.03 9.58 -7.96
CA ALA A 158 16.21 9.75 -9.15
C ALA A 158 15.10 10.77 -8.84
N GLN A 159 15.39 12.03 -9.16
CA GLN A 159 14.49 13.16 -9.36
C GLN A 159 13.25 13.16 -8.44
N ARG A 160 13.38 13.76 -7.25
CA ARG A 160 12.21 14.17 -6.47
C ARG A 160 11.43 15.14 -7.34
N ASP A 161 10.35 14.65 -7.95
CA ASP A 161 9.42 15.48 -8.68
C ASP A 161 8.86 16.55 -7.70
N PRO A 162 9.18 17.84 -7.87
CA PRO A 162 8.72 18.90 -6.99
C PRO A 162 7.19 19.06 -7.02
N GLU A 163 6.49 18.40 -7.94
CA GLU A 163 5.02 18.39 -8.00
C GLU A 163 4.37 17.22 -7.25
N ARG A 164 5.14 16.34 -6.59
CA ARG A 164 4.61 15.21 -5.82
C ARG A 164 3.71 15.63 -4.64
N GLU A 165 3.89 16.84 -4.10
CA GLU A 165 2.99 17.45 -3.11
C GLU A 165 1.71 18.05 -3.74
N LYS A 166 1.77 18.43 -5.02
CA LYS A 166 0.59 18.80 -5.82
C LYS A 166 -0.05 17.55 -6.38
N GLY A 167 -0.51 16.68 -5.48
CA GLY A 167 -1.19 15.44 -5.85
C GLY A 167 -2.28 15.70 -6.90
N VAL A 168 -2.39 14.76 -7.84
CA VAL A 168 -3.33 14.67 -8.98
C VAL A 168 -4.80 14.78 -8.54
N TRP A 169 -5.18 15.96 -8.06
CA TRP A 169 -6.51 16.31 -7.57
C TRP A 169 -6.98 17.67 -8.11
N ALA A 170 -6.25 18.27 -9.06
CA ALA A 170 -6.77 19.39 -9.83
C ALA A 170 -7.90 18.97 -10.81
N GLU A 171 -8.01 17.68 -11.15
CA GLU A 171 -8.91 17.24 -12.24
C GLU A 171 -9.87 16.08 -11.91
N VAL A 172 -9.99 15.65 -10.65
CA VAL A 172 -11.10 14.73 -10.29
C VAL A 172 -12.34 15.55 -9.96
N LYS A 173 -13.11 15.93 -10.99
CA LYS A 173 -14.47 16.46 -10.81
C LYS A 173 -15.34 15.37 -10.18
N PRO A 174 -15.98 15.61 -9.02
CA PRO A 174 -16.94 14.68 -8.47
C PRO A 174 -18.17 14.64 -9.37
N SER A 175 -18.48 13.49 -9.96
CA SER A 175 -19.80 13.24 -10.53
C SER A 175 -20.79 13.11 -9.36
N GLY A 176 -21.58 14.16 -9.12
CA GLY A 176 -22.67 14.14 -8.14
C GLY A 176 -22.76 15.41 -7.33
N GLY A 177 -23.53 16.38 -7.83
CA GLY A 177 -23.67 17.71 -7.23
C GLY A 177 -24.45 17.77 -5.91
N SER A 178 -24.27 18.91 -5.24
CA SER A 178 -25.26 19.65 -4.45
C SER A 178 -25.33 19.54 -2.91
N LYS A 179 -24.42 18.86 -2.19
CA LYS A 179 -24.41 18.97 -0.70
C LYS A 179 -23.09 19.38 -0.04
N VAL A 180 -21.96 19.23 -0.72
CA VAL A 180 -20.64 19.51 -0.10
C VAL A 180 -20.28 21.01 -0.11
N GLU A 181 -20.72 21.76 -1.12
CA GLU A 181 -20.43 23.21 -1.22
C GLU A 181 -21.08 24.05 -0.12
N LYS A 182 -22.33 23.71 0.28
CA LYS A 182 -23.01 24.43 1.37
C LYS A 182 -22.33 24.20 2.71
N VAL A 183 -21.77 23.01 2.95
CA VAL A 183 -21.09 22.68 4.22
C VAL A 183 -19.71 23.34 4.28
N ALA A 184 -18.98 23.41 3.16
CA ALA A 184 -17.68 24.08 3.09
C ALA A 184 -17.79 25.60 3.31
N GLY A 185 -18.87 26.24 2.83
CA GLY A 185 -19.14 27.66 3.07
C GLY A 185 -19.37 28.00 4.55
N THR A 186 -20.21 27.23 5.23
CA THR A 186 -20.56 27.47 6.65
C THR A 186 -19.37 27.25 7.59
N VAL A 187 -18.50 26.27 7.29
CA VAL A 187 -17.29 26.01 8.10
C VAL A 187 -16.28 27.14 7.95
N ARG A 188 -16.13 27.71 6.74
CA ARG A 188 -15.20 28.82 6.49
C ARG A 188 -15.64 30.11 7.19
N GLU A 189 -16.94 30.38 7.22
CA GLU A 189 -17.49 31.56 7.90
C GLU A 189 -17.39 31.45 9.44
N GLY A 190 -17.50 30.23 9.99
CA GLY A 190 -17.31 29.97 11.42
C GLY A 190 -15.86 30.17 11.88
N VAL A 191 -14.88 29.77 11.07
CA VAL A 191 -13.45 29.92 11.38
C VAL A 191 -13.00 31.38 11.39
N GLU A 192 -13.53 32.21 10.48
CA GLU A 192 -13.20 33.65 10.44
C GLU A 192 -13.82 34.42 11.61
N LYS A 193 -15.03 34.07 12.06
CA LYS A 193 -15.66 34.68 13.25
C LYS A 193 -14.92 34.37 14.55
N VAL A 194 -14.25 33.22 14.63
CA VAL A 194 -13.43 32.85 15.81
C VAL A 194 -12.09 33.58 15.81
N LYS A 195 -11.47 33.78 14.65
CA LYS A 195 -10.21 34.53 14.52
C LYS A 195 -10.36 36.03 14.83
N ALA A 196 -11.51 36.62 14.58
CA ALA A 196 -11.77 38.04 14.86
C ALA A 196 -12.07 38.36 16.34
N LYS A 197 -12.15 37.34 17.21
CA LYS A 197 -12.41 37.48 18.66
C LYS A 197 -11.22 37.08 19.54
N LEU A 198 -10.08 36.76 18.93
CA LEU A 198 -8.78 36.60 19.57
C LEU A 198 -7.90 37.80 19.21
#